data_AF-A0A9P3CQN6-F1
#
_entry.id   AF-A0A9P3CQN6-F1
#
_cell.length_a   1.000
_cell.length_b   1.000
_cell.length_c   1.000
_cell.angle_alpha   90.00
_cell.angle_beta   90.00
_cell.angle_gamma   90.00
#
_symmetry.space_group_name_H-M   'P 1'
#
loop_
_entity.id
_entity.type
_entity.pdbx_description
1 polymer ?
#
loop_
_entity_poly.entity_id
_entity_poly.type
_entity_poly.pdbx_seq_one_letter_code
_entity_poly.pdbx_strand_id
1 'polypeptide(L)'
;MTQQTNLVCKSFTISFVLAKCEPCQLGALMLLVCNSMEQQCLRSQRTDKALGKGNEVYKTFFPLSDDEDDTQANVEEVLRKISGQSSTEGMVGKIVGSFVVDNKDFGADTGKTCETKGTLAYTDVDPSDNREKIHFCPIAFNRGTTVVDVSCSKLDKYASTKMDTFSRIALHEMMHYKTMGVDSGVGAQIVDVNNADGVSAYDPERCFGLVDEDQDDNSGFAEINADSYAWMALDAWVSYNCIAEDRKEEYDSFFPLEPPEYED
;
A
#
# COMPACT_ATOMS: atom_id res chain seq x y z
N MET A 1 -0.18 34.06 -4.94
CA MET A 1 0.04 33.59 -3.56
C MET A 1 -0.64 32.24 -3.43
N THR A 2 0.13 31.16 -3.38
CA THR A 2 -0.37 29.80 -3.22
C THR A 2 -0.61 29.56 -1.73
N GLN A 3 -1.83 29.17 -1.33
CA GLN A 3 -2.14 28.83 0.06
C GLN A 3 -1.83 27.34 0.28
N GLN A 4 -0.80 27.06 1.09
CA GLN A 4 -0.47 25.72 1.56
C GLN A 4 -1.30 25.47 2.82
N THR A 5 -2.15 24.45 2.81
CA THR A 5 -2.90 24.02 4.00
C THR A 5 -2.15 22.86 4.63
N ASN A 6 -1.61 23.10 5.82
CA ASN A 6 -0.99 22.08 6.66
C ASN A 6 -2.08 21.50 7.57
N LEU A 7 -2.35 20.20 7.45
CA LEU A 7 -3.16 19.50 8.45
C LEU A 7 -2.24 18.79 9.44
N VAL A 8 -2.48 19.03 10.73
CA VAL A 8 -1.68 18.51 11.83
C VAL A 8 -2.46 17.40 12.52
N CYS A 9 -2.09 16.14 12.30
CA CYS A 9 -2.38 15.06 13.25
C CYS A 9 -1.34 15.14 14.36
N LYS A 10 -1.72 14.87 15.62
CA LYS A 10 -0.82 14.98 16.80
C LYS A 10 0.55 14.33 16.52
N SER A 11 1.54 15.18 16.16
CA SER A 11 2.95 14.93 15.84
C SER A 11 3.43 14.92 14.36
N PHE A 12 2.58 15.09 13.34
CA PHE A 12 3.02 15.17 11.93
C PHE A 12 2.22 16.16 11.07
N THR A 13 2.86 16.68 10.02
CA THR A 13 2.26 17.62 9.06
C THR A 13 2.26 16.97 7.68
N ILE A 14 1.10 16.52 7.18
CA ILE A 14 0.93 16.32 5.74
C ILE A 14 0.60 17.67 5.12
N SER A 15 1.42 18.11 4.18
CA SER A 15 1.21 19.37 3.46
C SER A 15 0.38 19.14 2.21
N PHE A 16 -0.80 19.75 2.16
CA PHE A 16 -1.65 19.75 0.97
C PHE A 16 -1.49 21.09 0.24
N VAL A 17 -1.13 21.03 -1.04
CA VAL A 17 -1.05 22.22 -1.90
C VAL A 17 -2.38 22.34 -2.66
N LEU A 18 -3.13 23.42 -2.41
CA LEU A 18 -4.41 23.78 -3.05
C LEU A 18 -5.58 22.81 -2.78
N ALA A 19 -6.25 22.95 -1.63
CA ALA A 19 -7.42 22.14 -1.30
C ALA A 19 -8.70 22.61 -2.03
N LYS A 20 -9.17 21.82 -2.99
CA LYS A 20 -10.59 21.67 -3.37
C LYS A 20 -11.05 20.21 -3.23
N CYS A 21 -10.46 19.44 -2.32
CA CYS A 21 -11.00 18.13 -1.93
C CYS A 21 -12.12 18.33 -0.90
N GLU A 22 -13.19 17.55 -1.00
CA GLU A 22 -14.27 17.59 -0.02
C GLU A 22 -13.76 17.07 1.35
N PRO A 23 -14.28 17.59 2.49
CA PRO A 23 -13.80 17.27 3.84
C PRO A 23 -13.75 15.77 4.18
N CYS A 24 -14.57 14.94 3.53
CA CYS A 24 -14.62 13.49 3.73
C CYS A 24 -13.38 12.76 3.18
N GLN A 25 -12.75 13.29 2.13
CA GLN A 25 -11.66 12.62 1.40
C GLN A 25 -10.29 12.85 2.07
N LEU A 26 -10.07 14.03 2.68
CA LEU A 26 -8.94 14.23 3.60
C LEU A 26 -9.04 13.36 4.86
N GLY A 27 -10.27 12.96 5.24
CA GLY A 27 -10.51 12.00 6.31
C GLY A 27 -9.96 10.61 5.99
N ALA A 28 -9.99 10.17 4.73
CA ALA A 28 -9.50 8.87 4.26
C ALA A 28 -7.98 8.71 4.44
N LEU A 29 -7.23 9.70 3.96
CA LEU A 29 -5.77 9.73 4.08
C LEU A 29 -5.37 9.93 5.54
N MET A 30 -6.13 10.72 6.32
CA MET A 30 -5.95 10.78 7.77
C MET A 30 -6.37 9.48 8.49
N LEU A 31 -7.25 8.64 7.95
CA LEU A 31 -7.58 7.35 8.56
C LEU A 31 -6.46 6.33 8.30
N LEU A 32 -5.88 6.32 7.10
CA LEU A 32 -4.65 5.57 6.80
C LEU A 32 -3.45 5.97 7.64
N VAL A 33 -3.22 7.28 7.71
CA VAL A 33 -2.03 7.86 8.31
C VAL A 33 -2.20 8.06 9.81
N CYS A 34 -3.41 8.36 10.29
CA CYS A 34 -3.66 8.70 11.70
C CYS A 34 -4.57 7.74 12.45
N ASN A 35 -5.24 6.76 11.81
CA ASN A 35 -6.00 5.77 12.56
C ASN A 35 -5.04 4.67 13.01
N SER A 36 -4.99 4.48 14.32
CA SER A 36 -3.98 3.68 15.00
C SER A 36 -3.98 2.20 14.62
N MET A 37 -4.95 1.74 13.82
CA MET A 37 -5.40 0.36 13.80
C MET A 37 -4.97 -0.34 12.49
N GLU A 38 -5.02 0.31 11.32
CA GLU A 38 -4.28 -0.11 10.10
C GLU A 38 -2.76 -0.14 10.38
N GLN A 39 -2.27 0.85 11.13
CA GLN A 39 -0.89 0.86 11.60
C GLN A 39 -0.61 -0.16 12.72
N GLN A 40 -1.60 -0.55 13.53
CA GLN A 40 -1.43 -1.66 14.47
C GLN A 40 -1.32 -2.99 13.73
N CYS A 41 -2.07 -3.19 12.64
CA CYS A 41 -1.87 -4.35 11.76
C CYS A 41 -0.48 -4.32 11.13
N LEU A 42 -0.04 -3.19 10.55
CA LEU A 42 1.34 -3.08 10.04
C LEU A 42 2.41 -3.27 11.13
N ARG A 43 2.11 -2.91 12.40
CA ARG A 43 3.01 -3.12 13.55
C ARG A 43 2.98 -4.54 14.09
N SER A 44 1.84 -5.23 14.08
CA SER A 44 1.73 -6.64 14.49
C SER A 44 2.50 -7.54 13.53
N GLN A 45 2.60 -7.10 12.28
CA GLN A 45 3.43 -7.69 11.23
C GLN A 45 4.95 -7.47 11.45
N ARG A 46 5.42 -6.71 12.46
CA ARG A 46 6.88 -6.39 12.66
C ARG A 46 7.68 -7.36 13.53
N THR A 47 7.11 -8.45 14.01
CA THR A 47 7.88 -9.35 14.90
C THR A 47 8.46 -10.51 14.11
N ASP A 48 9.78 -10.73 14.19
CA ASP A 48 10.54 -11.80 13.48
C ASP A 48 9.99 -13.23 13.68
N LYS A 49 9.08 -13.43 14.64
CA LYS A 49 8.38 -14.70 14.85
C LYS A 49 7.03 -14.79 14.12
N ALA A 50 6.53 -13.68 13.56
CA ALA A 50 5.21 -13.52 12.95
C ALA A 50 5.25 -13.16 11.46
N LEU A 51 6.37 -12.67 10.91
CA LEU A 51 6.55 -12.61 9.46
C LEU A 51 6.82 -14.03 8.96
N GLY A 52 5.91 -14.57 8.16
CA GLY A 52 6.05 -15.85 7.48
C GLY A 52 5.70 -17.13 8.27
N LYS A 53 5.90 -17.19 9.60
CA LYS A 53 5.48 -18.36 10.41
C LYS A 53 4.05 -18.23 10.91
N GLY A 54 3.12 -18.70 10.09
CA GLY A 54 1.68 -18.83 10.43
C GLY A 54 0.87 -17.57 10.15
N ASN A 55 1.33 -16.71 9.25
CA ASN A 55 0.67 -15.48 8.82
C ASN A 55 0.36 -15.60 7.34
N GLU A 56 -0.83 -16.10 7.02
CA GLU A 56 -1.22 -16.42 5.65
C GLU A 56 -1.37 -15.16 4.79
N VAL A 57 -1.73 -14.01 5.38
CA VAL A 57 -1.77 -12.73 4.67
C VAL A 57 -0.39 -12.34 4.13
N TYR A 58 0.67 -12.50 4.92
CA TYR A 58 2.03 -12.22 4.45
C TYR A 58 2.40 -13.12 3.26
N LYS A 59 2.16 -14.42 3.38
CA LYS A 59 2.52 -15.41 2.36
C LYS A 59 1.76 -15.22 1.05
N THR A 60 0.58 -14.60 1.07
CA THR A 60 -0.16 -14.25 -0.14
C THR A 60 0.55 -13.18 -0.97
N PHE A 61 1.36 -12.30 -0.35
CA PHE A 61 1.91 -11.14 -1.04
C PHE A 61 3.44 -11.05 -1.04
N PHE A 62 4.13 -11.88 -0.24
CA PHE A 62 5.59 -11.95 -0.18
C PHE A 62 6.07 -13.39 0.03
N PRO A 63 7.17 -13.80 -0.62
CA PRO A 63 7.80 -15.09 -0.34
C PRO A 63 8.43 -15.11 1.06
N LEU A 64 8.66 -16.32 1.57
CA LEU A 64 9.44 -16.51 2.79
C LEU A 64 10.93 -16.33 2.46
N SER A 65 11.68 -15.70 3.36
CA SER A 65 13.14 -15.67 3.24
C SER A 65 13.72 -17.08 3.19
N ASP A 66 14.76 -17.26 2.38
CA ASP A 66 15.55 -18.47 2.29
C ASP A 66 17.04 -18.19 2.55
N ASP A 67 17.94 -19.11 2.14
CA ASP A 67 19.37 -18.93 2.35
C ASP A 67 20.00 -17.88 1.40
N GLU A 68 19.29 -17.49 0.34
CA GLU A 68 19.76 -16.57 -0.70
C GLU A 68 19.11 -15.17 -0.57
N ASP A 69 17.85 -15.09 -0.13
CA ASP A 69 17.06 -13.87 -0.05
C ASP A 69 16.53 -13.56 1.35
N ASP A 70 16.69 -12.29 1.78
CA ASP A 70 16.19 -11.79 3.07
C ASP A 70 14.93 -10.93 2.91
N THR A 71 13.96 -11.45 2.14
CA THR A 71 12.70 -10.75 1.82
C THR A 71 11.97 -10.25 3.06
N GLN A 72 11.95 -11.04 4.13
CA GLN A 72 11.28 -10.66 5.38
C GLN A 72 11.93 -9.43 6.02
N ALA A 73 13.26 -9.34 6.05
CA ALA A 73 13.94 -8.17 6.59
C ALA A 73 13.71 -6.92 5.70
N ASN A 74 13.72 -7.09 4.38
CA ASN A 74 13.46 -6.01 3.43
C ASN A 74 12.04 -5.45 3.60
N VAL A 75 11.04 -6.34 3.63
CA VAL A 75 9.65 -5.97 3.91
C VAL A 75 9.51 -5.32 5.29
N GLU A 76 10.16 -5.85 6.32
CA GLU A 76 10.14 -5.26 7.66
C GLU A 76 10.73 -3.83 7.67
N GLU A 77 11.81 -3.59 6.93
CA GLU A 77 12.40 -2.26 6.81
C GLU A 77 11.41 -1.26 6.20
N VAL A 78 10.72 -1.64 5.12
CA VAL A 78 9.67 -0.82 4.49
C VAL A 78 8.53 -0.54 5.47
N LEU A 79 8.04 -1.57 6.17
CA LEU A 79 7.02 -1.43 7.22
C LEU A 79 7.48 -0.50 8.36
N ARG A 80 8.78 -0.53 8.70
CA ARG A 80 9.40 0.40 9.67
C ARG A 80 9.39 1.84 9.17
N LYS A 81 9.66 2.08 7.89
CA LYS A 81 9.58 3.42 7.27
C LYS A 81 8.15 3.98 7.30
N ILE A 82 7.13 3.12 7.14
CA ILE A 82 5.72 3.51 7.18
C ILE A 82 5.29 3.90 8.60
N SER A 83 5.45 2.99 9.57
CA SER A 83 4.87 3.15 10.91
C SER A 83 5.84 3.71 11.97
N GLY A 84 7.05 4.11 11.56
CA GLY A 84 8.08 4.73 12.39
C GLY A 84 9.20 3.78 12.83
N GLN A 85 10.44 4.29 12.83
CA GLN A 85 11.66 3.55 13.11
C GLN A 85 12.00 3.49 14.61
N SER A 86 11.34 4.29 15.44
CA SER A 86 11.49 4.21 16.89
C SER A 86 10.17 4.52 17.60
N SER A 87 10.05 4.12 18.86
CA SER A 87 8.90 4.44 19.71
C SER A 87 8.70 5.94 19.99
N THR A 88 9.68 6.77 19.62
CA THR A 88 9.63 8.23 19.74
C THR A 88 9.13 8.92 18.48
N GLU A 89 9.16 8.21 17.34
CA GLU A 89 8.40 8.60 16.16
C GLU A 89 6.95 8.24 16.47
N GLY A 90 6.01 9.16 16.23
CA GLY A 90 4.60 8.94 16.57
C GLY A 90 3.97 7.79 15.78
N MET A 91 2.68 7.88 15.49
CA MET A 91 1.98 6.81 14.77
C MET A 91 2.54 6.59 13.34
N VAL A 92 2.98 7.68 12.70
CA VAL A 92 3.54 7.71 11.34
C VAL A 92 5.06 7.83 11.38
N GLY A 93 5.77 7.16 10.48
CA GLY A 93 7.20 7.40 10.31
C GLY A 93 7.49 8.79 9.76
N LYS A 94 8.64 9.38 10.12
CA LYS A 94 9.03 10.71 9.61
C LYS A 94 9.08 10.77 8.08
N ILE A 95 9.38 9.66 7.42
CA ILE A 95 9.42 9.53 5.96
C ILE A 95 8.03 9.78 5.38
N VAL A 96 7.02 9.04 5.81
CA VAL A 96 5.63 9.24 5.35
C VAL A 96 5.12 10.63 5.71
N GLY A 97 5.52 11.17 6.87
CA GLY A 97 5.19 12.54 7.26
C GLY A 97 5.76 13.64 6.35
N SER A 98 6.65 13.31 5.41
CA SER A 98 7.23 14.24 4.44
C SER A 98 6.54 14.25 3.07
N PHE A 99 5.62 13.31 2.83
CA PHE A 99 4.96 13.14 1.55
C PHE A 99 3.99 14.29 1.23
N VAL A 100 3.84 14.57 -0.06
CA VAL A 100 3.03 15.68 -0.57
C VAL A 100 2.00 15.14 -1.53
N VAL A 101 0.74 15.46 -1.26
CA VAL A 101 -0.36 15.23 -2.21
C VAL A 101 -0.60 16.54 -2.96
N ASP A 102 -0.45 16.50 -4.28
CA ASP A 102 -0.76 17.60 -5.18
C ASP A 102 -2.08 17.34 -5.89
N ASN A 103 -2.99 18.30 -5.82
CA ASN A 103 -4.29 18.20 -6.50
C ASN A 103 -4.21 18.64 -7.96
N LYS A 104 -3.05 19.13 -8.42
CA LYS A 104 -2.82 19.39 -9.85
C LYS A 104 -2.28 18.14 -10.52
N ASP A 105 -2.80 17.84 -11.70
CA ASP A 105 -2.17 16.86 -12.59
C ASP A 105 -0.85 17.47 -13.12
N PHE A 106 0.26 17.20 -12.43
CA PHE A 106 1.57 17.80 -12.66
C PHE A 106 2.51 16.95 -13.53
N GLY A 107 2.17 15.69 -13.78
CA GLY A 107 2.98 14.71 -14.53
C GLY A 107 2.77 14.73 -16.04
N ALA A 108 2.03 15.70 -16.59
CA ALA A 108 1.81 15.80 -18.03
C ALA A 108 3.13 15.80 -18.84
N ASP A 109 4.18 16.44 -18.31
CA ASP A 109 5.51 16.49 -18.93
C ASP A 109 6.28 15.16 -18.85
N THR A 110 5.91 14.25 -17.94
CA THR A 110 6.50 12.91 -17.77
C THR A 110 5.64 11.80 -18.36
N GLY A 111 4.51 12.15 -18.98
CA GLY A 111 3.54 11.19 -19.52
C GLY A 111 2.66 10.52 -18.46
N LYS A 112 2.82 10.87 -17.18
CA LYS A 112 1.95 10.42 -16.08
C LYS A 112 0.81 11.42 -15.92
N THR A 113 -0.39 11.04 -16.37
CA THR A 113 -1.56 11.93 -16.33
C THR A 113 -2.84 11.14 -16.11
N CYS A 114 -3.83 11.80 -15.52
CA CYS A 114 -5.18 11.27 -15.38
C CYS A 114 -5.96 11.18 -16.70
N GLU A 115 -5.41 11.71 -17.80
CA GLU A 115 -5.96 11.51 -19.14
C GLU A 115 -5.76 10.07 -19.63
N THR A 116 -4.78 9.35 -19.08
CA THR A 116 -4.57 7.94 -19.37
C THR A 116 -5.72 7.12 -18.78
N LYS A 117 -6.41 6.37 -19.64
CA LYS A 117 -7.59 5.60 -19.26
C LYS A 117 -7.21 4.56 -18.20
N GLY A 118 -7.89 4.62 -17.04
CA GLY A 118 -7.72 3.66 -15.96
C GLY A 118 -6.73 4.09 -14.87
N THR A 119 -5.97 5.16 -15.08
CA THR A 119 -5.02 5.68 -14.08
C THR A 119 -5.76 6.20 -12.84
N LEU A 120 -5.54 5.54 -11.71
CA LEU A 120 -6.15 5.90 -10.42
C LEU A 120 -5.37 7.02 -9.73
N ALA A 121 -4.05 6.94 -9.76
CA ALA A 121 -3.15 7.93 -9.20
C ALA A 121 -1.76 7.76 -9.85
N TYR A 122 -0.83 8.64 -9.47
CA TYR A 122 0.59 8.44 -9.73
C TYR A 122 1.46 9.20 -8.73
N THR A 123 2.67 8.69 -8.53
CA THR A 123 3.78 9.39 -7.86
C THR A 123 4.89 9.76 -8.84
N ASP A 124 5.31 11.02 -8.82
CA ASP A 124 6.42 11.52 -9.66
C ASP A 124 7.09 12.78 -9.07
N VAL A 125 8.21 13.18 -9.64
CA VAL A 125 8.89 14.45 -9.35
C VAL A 125 8.18 15.58 -10.11
N ASP A 126 7.60 16.53 -9.38
CA ASP A 126 7.01 17.73 -9.97
C ASP A 126 8.12 18.65 -10.52
N PRO A 127 8.16 18.94 -11.83
CA PRO A 127 9.21 19.79 -12.42
C PRO A 127 9.17 21.25 -11.95
N SER A 128 8.07 21.69 -11.34
CA SER A 128 7.91 23.07 -10.85
C SER A 128 8.65 23.35 -9.54
N ASP A 129 8.89 22.33 -8.70
CA ASP A 129 9.60 22.46 -7.43
C ASP A 129 10.62 21.34 -7.14
N ASN A 130 10.79 20.39 -8.07
CA ASN A 130 11.67 19.23 -7.98
C ASN A 130 11.41 18.35 -6.74
N ARG A 131 10.15 18.24 -6.31
CA ARG A 131 9.76 17.36 -5.19
C ARG A 131 8.96 16.18 -5.69
N GLU A 132 9.16 15.02 -5.06
CA GLU A 132 8.27 13.87 -5.24
C GLU A 132 6.90 14.16 -4.62
N LYS A 133 5.85 13.94 -5.40
CA LYS A 133 4.46 14.19 -5.02
C LYS A 133 3.57 13.06 -5.52
N ILE A 134 2.42 12.92 -4.87
CA ILE A 134 1.32 12.04 -5.29
C ILE A 134 0.22 12.89 -5.92
N HIS A 135 -0.31 12.45 -7.05
CA HIS A 135 -1.55 12.97 -7.61
C HIS A 135 -2.60 11.87 -7.67
N PHE A 136 -3.80 12.13 -7.13
CA PHE A 136 -4.94 11.22 -7.23
C PHE A 136 -5.87 11.67 -8.35
N CYS A 137 -6.14 10.78 -9.29
CA CYS A 137 -7.06 11.05 -10.38
C CYS A 137 -8.52 11.05 -9.93
N PRO A 138 -9.41 11.78 -10.62
CA PRO A 138 -10.83 11.84 -10.27
C PRO A 138 -11.49 10.47 -10.09
N ILE A 139 -11.07 9.47 -10.87
CA ILE A 139 -11.64 8.12 -10.82
C ILE A 139 -11.29 7.35 -9.53
N ALA A 140 -10.17 7.65 -8.86
CA ALA A 140 -9.82 7.01 -7.59
C ALA A 140 -10.82 7.34 -6.48
N PHE A 141 -11.41 8.54 -6.52
CA PHE A 141 -12.40 8.96 -5.54
C PHE A 141 -13.76 8.26 -5.69
N ASN A 142 -13.97 7.47 -6.75
CA ASN A 142 -15.15 6.61 -6.87
C ASN A 142 -15.02 5.32 -6.04
N ARG A 143 -13.84 5.04 -5.48
CA ARG A 143 -13.63 3.92 -4.55
C ARG A 143 -14.18 4.26 -3.16
N GLY A 144 -14.53 3.22 -2.40
CA GLY A 144 -14.80 3.37 -0.97
C GLY A 144 -13.62 4.05 -0.28
N THR A 145 -13.92 4.88 0.71
CA THR A 145 -12.97 5.77 1.37
C THR A 145 -11.97 4.96 2.21
N THR A 146 -12.47 3.99 2.99
CA THR A 146 -11.68 3.07 3.81
C THR A 146 -12.43 1.74 4.00
N VAL A 147 -11.89 0.83 4.84
CA VAL A 147 -12.52 -0.46 5.17
C VAL A 147 -13.96 -0.33 5.71
N VAL A 148 -14.35 0.82 6.25
CA VAL A 148 -15.73 1.02 6.75
C VAL A 148 -16.76 0.90 5.63
N ASP A 149 -16.33 1.08 4.38
CA ASP A 149 -17.13 0.93 3.18
C ASP A 149 -17.07 -0.50 2.62
N VAL A 150 -16.23 -1.37 3.18
CA VAL A 150 -16.10 -2.78 2.77
C VAL A 150 -17.20 -3.61 3.43
N SER A 151 -17.98 -4.30 2.60
CA SER A 151 -19.05 -5.18 3.07
C SER A 151 -18.52 -6.62 3.19
N CYS A 152 -18.20 -7.05 4.41
CA CYS A 152 -17.64 -8.37 4.70
C CYS A 152 -18.43 -9.55 4.08
N SER A 153 -19.76 -9.43 3.97
CA SER A 153 -20.63 -10.46 3.39
C SER A 153 -20.61 -10.53 1.86
N LYS A 154 -19.95 -9.58 1.19
CA LYS A 154 -19.82 -9.51 -0.27
C LYS A 154 -18.42 -9.86 -0.77
N LEU A 155 -17.49 -10.12 0.14
CA LEU A 155 -16.13 -10.51 -0.19
C LEU A 155 -16.10 -11.91 -0.79
N ASP A 156 -15.07 -12.17 -1.59
CA ASP A 156 -14.74 -13.51 -2.04
C ASP A 156 -14.17 -14.35 -0.89
N LYS A 157 -13.90 -15.62 -1.18
CA LYS A 157 -13.23 -16.53 -0.23
C LYS A 157 -11.70 -16.37 -0.23
N TYR A 158 -11.20 -15.42 -1.01
CA TYR A 158 -9.80 -15.05 -1.17
C TYR A 158 -9.71 -13.52 -1.23
N ALA A 159 -8.52 -12.96 -1.01
CA ALA A 159 -8.28 -11.52 -1.15
C ALA A 159 -8.47 -11.09 -2.61
N SER A 160 -9.46 -10.23 -2.89
CA SER A 160 -9.82 -9.84 -4.27
C SER A 160 -10.09 -8.34 -4.39
N THR A 161 -10.18 -7.83 -5.61
CA THR A 161 -10.50 -6.43 -5.90
C THR A 161 -11.85 -5.95 -5.33
N LYS A 162 -12.71 -6.84 -4.80
CA LYS A 162 -13.93 -6.46 -4.07
C LYS A 162 -13.67 -5.72 -2.77
N MET A 163 -12.47 -5.85 -2.21
CA MET A 163 -12.08 -5.08 -1.03
C MET A 163 -11.46 -3.72 -1.36
N ASP A 164 -11.26 -3.40 -2.65
CA ASP A 164 -10.52 -2.23 -3.11
C ASP A 164 -11.05 -0.89 -2.54
N THR A 165 -10.12 -0.08 -2.03
CA THR A 165 -10.41 1.21 -1.40
C THR A 165 -9.46 2.30 -1.91
N PHE A 166 -9.88 3.56 -1.72
CA PHE A 166 -8.98 4.70 -1.86
C PHE A 166 -7.75 4.57 -0.94
N SER A 167 -7.90 3.93 0.23
CA SER A 167 -6.79 3.75 1.14
C SER A 167 -5.67 2.86 0.57
N ARG A 168 -6.04 1.81 -0.16
CA ARG A 168 -5.07 0.95 -0.86
C ARG A 168 -4.35 1.71 -1.96
N ILE A 169 -5.06 2.52 -2.75
CA ILE A 169 -4.46 3.38 -3.79
C ILE A 169 -3.44 4.34 -3.15
N ALA A 170 -3.81 5.00 -2.05
CA ALA A 170 -2.89 5.92 -1.40
C ALA A 170 -1.64 5.21 -0.85
N LEU A 171 -1.77 4.02 -0.27
CA LEU A 171 -0.63 3.26 0.21
C LEU A 171 0.27 2.78 -0.94
N HIS A 172 -0.31 2.33 -2.05
CA HIS A 172 0.41 1.99 -3.27
C HIS A 172 1.30 3.17 -3.73
N GLU A 173 0.70 4.35 -3.92
CA GLU A 173 1.45 5.52 -4.39
C GLU A 173 2.53 5.98 -3.43
N MET A 174 2.30 5.80 -2.13
CA MET A 174 3.29 6.08 -1.09
C MET A 174 4.54 5.18 -1.24
N MET A 175 4.39 3.94 -1.70
CA MET A 175 5.54 3.03 -1.90
C MET A 175 6.48 3.52 -2.99
N HIS A 176 5.98 4.24 -4.00
CA HIS A 176 6.80 4.74 -5.09
C HIS A 176 7.77 5.87 -4.73
N TYR A 177 7.66 6.47 -3.55
CA TYR A 177 8.65 7.44 -3.09
C TYR A 177 10.04 6.79 -3.02
N LYS A 178 11.07 7.47 -3.53
CA LYS A 178 12.44 6.91 -3.50
C LYS A 178 12.92 6.60 -2.10
N THR A 179 12.45 7.36 -1.11
CA THR A 179 12.77 7.14 0.31
C THR A 179 12.19 5.86 0.89
N MET A 180 11.28 5.18 0.18
CA MET A 180 10.73 3.88 0.59
C MET A 180 11.60 2.69 0.16
N GLY A 181 12.36 2.82 -0.92
CA GLY A 181 13.27 1.78 -1.42
C GLY A 181 14.27 1.31 -0.36
N VAL A 182 14.69 0.07 -0.45
CA VAL A 182 15.58 -0.61 0.51
C VAL A 182 17.02 -0.59 0.00
N ASP A 183 17.97 -0.17 0.83
CA ASP A 183 19.38 -0.08 0.46
C ASP A 183 20.05 -1.48 0.35
N SER A 184 19.38 -2.53 0.84
CA SER A 184 19.87 -3.90 0.99
C SER A 184 20.03 -4.69 -0.32
N GLY A 185 19.60 -4.15 -1.47
CA GLY A 185 19.97 -4.67 -2.79
C GLY A 185 18.80 -5.12 -3.67
N VAL A 186 17.60 -5.29 -3.13
CA VAL A 186 16.41 -5.59 -3.95
C VAL A 186 15.63 -4.30 -4.18
N GLY A 187 16.01 -3.61 -5.25
CA GLY A 187 15.37 -2.38 -5.71
C GLY A 187 15.72 -1.13 -4.89
N ALA A 188 16.43 -0.18 -5.52
CA ALA A 188 16.63 1.16 -4.96
C ALA A 188 15.30 1.96 -4.83
N GLN A 189 14.22 1.45 -5.39
CA GLN A 189 12.88 2.04 -5.38
C GLN A 189 11.83 0.92 -5.53
N ILE A 190 10.71 1.04 -4.83
CA ILE A 190 9.54 0.18 -5.03
C ILE A 190 8.76 0.72 -6.25
N VAL A 191 8.46 -0.15 -7.20
CA VAL A 191 7.92 0.17 -8.52
C VAL A 191 6.67 -0.65 -8.80
N ASP A 192 6.06 -0.40 -9.97
CA ASP A 192 5.07 -1.30 -10.54
C ASP A 192 5.79 -2.40 -11.29
N VAL A 193 5.66 -3.63 -10.83
CA VAL A 193 6.29 -4.77 -11.49
C VAL A 193 5.29 -5.45 -12.41
N ASN A 194 5.79 -6.07 -13.47
CA ASN A 194 4.99 -6.91 -14.36
C ASN A 194 5.19 -8.38 -14.02
N ASN A 195 4.13 -9.17 -14.18
CA ASN A 195 4.23 -10.62 -14.24
C ASN A 195 4.94 -11.05 -15.55
N ALA A 196 5.22 -12.36 -15.68
CA ALA A 196 5.85 -12.95 -16.87
C ALA A 196 5.09 -12.68 -18.19
N ASP A 197 3.77 -12.47 -18.13
CA ASP A 197 2.93 -12.11 -19.29
C ASP A 197 3.15 -10.66 -19.78
N GLY A 198 3.93 -9.87 -19.05
CA GLY A 198 4.23 -8.47 -19.35
C GLY A 198 3.15 -7.49 -18.88
N VAL A 199 2.14 -7.95 -18.15
CA VAL A 199 1.08 -7.12 -17.56
C VAL A 199 1.43 -6.82 -16.10
N SER A 200 1.08 -5.61 -15.66
CA SER A 200 1.41 -5.14 -14.31
C SER A 200 0.69 -5.92 -13.23
N ALA A 201 1.40 -6.21 -12.16
CA ALA A 201 0.93 -6.98 -11.01
C ALA A 201 0.07 -6.13 -10.06
N TYR A 202 -1.02 -5.57 -10.60
CA TYR A 202 -1.86 -4.59 -9.89
C TYR A 202 -2.95 -5.20 -9.01
N ASP A 203 -3.48 -6.36 -9.38
CA ASP A 203 -4.57 -7.01 -8.65
C ASP A 203 -4.03 -8.06 -7.66
N PRO A 204 -4.78 -8.43 -6.61
CA PRO A 204 -4.33 -9.43 -5.63
C PRO A 204 -3.90 -10.76 -6.26
N GLU A 205 -4.63 -11.23 -7.27
CA GLU A 205 -4.32 -12.42 -8.05
C GLU A 205 -2.95 -12.30 -8.73
N ARG A 206 -2.65 -11.13 -9.30
CA ARG A 206 -1.39 -10.88 -9.98
C ARG A 206 -0.22 -10.65 -9.02
N CYS A 207 -0.48 -10.04 -7.87
CA CYS A 207 0.49 -9.97 -6.76
C CYS A 207 0.82 -11.35 -6.21
N PHE A 208 -0.19 -12.22 -6.05
CA PHE A 208 0.00 -13.61 -5.65
C PHE A 208 0.80 -14.38 -6.69
N GLY A 209 0.59 -14.11 -7.98
CA GLY A 209 1.42 -14.63 -9.06
C GLY A 209 2.91 -14.33 -8.88
N LEU A 210 3.30 -13.17 -8.31
CA LEU A 210 4.71 -12.86 -8.02
C LEU A 210 5.32 -13.70 -6.89
N VAL A 211 4.51 -14.43 -6.14
CA VAL A 211 4.91 -15.29 -5.01
C VAL A 211 4.77 -16.77 -5.36
N ASP A 212 3.77 -17.12 -6.16
CA ASP A 212 3.50 -18.49 -6.59
C ASP A 212 4.39 -18.89 -7.78
N GLU A 213 5.42 -19.69 -7.50
CA GLU A 213 6.37 -20.20 -8.51
C GLU A 213 5.69 -21.01 -9.62
N ASP A 214 4.51 -21.58 -9.37
CA ASP A 214 3.75 -22.29 -10.40
C ASP A 214 3.07 -21.31 -11.39
N GLN A 215 2.90 -20.04 -11.01
CA GLN A 215 2.30 -18.98 -11.83
C GLN A 215 3.32 -18.00 -12.42
N ASP A 216 4.44 -17.74 -11.74
CA ASP A 216 5.48 -16.83 -12.21
C ASP A 216 6.86 -17.19 -11.62
N ASP A 217 7.90 -17.23 -12.47
CA ASP A 217 9.29 -17.52 -12.07
C ASP A 217 10.03 -16.24 -11.62
N ASN A 218 9.30 -15.32 -10.97
CA ASN A 218 9.76 -13.98 -10.60
C ASN A 218 9.68 -13.73 -9.08
N SER A 219 9.99 -14.74 -8.27
CA SER A 219 9.81 -14.74 -6.81
C SER A 219 10.49 -13.55 -6.07
N GLY A 220 11.51 -12.91 -6.65
CA GLY A 220 12.16 -11.70 -6.09
C GLY A 220 11.46 -10.37 -6.37
N PHE A 221 10.34 -10.35 -7.10
CA PHE A 221 9.71 -9.10 -7.54
C PHE A 221 8.62 -8.58 -6.60
N ALA A 222 8.07 -9.44 -5.75
CA ALA A 222 7.06 -9.05 -4.77
C ALA A 222 7.54 -7.93 -3.83
N GLU A 223 8.81 -7.97 -3.40
CA GLU A 223 9.38 -6.97 -2.47
C GLU A 223 9.67 -5.61 -3.10
N ILE A 224 9.69 -5.54 -4.43
CA ILE A 224 9.82 -4.27 -5.15
C ILE A 224 8.51 -3.85 -5.82
N ASN A 225 7.40 -4.56 -5.57
CA ASN A 225 6.08 -4.24 -6.12
C ASN A 225 5.25 -3.40 -5.13
N ALA A 226 4.78 -2.23 -5.55
CA ALA A 226 3.98 -1.34 -4.71
C ALA A 226 2.67 -1.97 -4.25
N ASP A 227 1.99 -2.71 -5.14
CA ASP A 227 0.71 -3.33 -4.82
C ASP A 227 0.82 -4.52 -3.86
N SER A 228 1.95 -5.24 -3.82
CA SER A 228 2.16 -6.30 -2.81
C SER A 228 2.06 -5.74 -1.38
N TYR A 229 2.64 -4.57 -1.11
CA TYR A 229 2.49 -3.91 0.19
C TYR A 229 1.07 -3.40 0.43
N ALA A 230 0.46 -2.78 -0.60
CA ALA A 230 -0.85 -2.16 -0.48
C ALA A 230 -1.95 -3.20 -0.23
N TRP A 231 -1.91 -4.33 -0.94
CA TRP A 231 -2.86 -5.42 -0.76
C TRP A 231 -2.62 -6.20 0.53
N MET A 232 -1.38 -6.47 0.92
CA MET A 232 -1.09 -7.10 2.22
C MET A 232 -1.66 -6.28 3.38
N ALA A 233 -1.47 -4.96 3.35
CA ALA A 233 -1.99 -4.07 4.38
C ALA A 233 -3.53 -4.06 4.41
N LEU A 234 -4.17 -4.00 3.24
CA LEU A 234 -5.62 -3.99 3.12
C LEU A 234 -6.23 -5.33 3.54
N ASP A 235 -5.66 -6.46 3.12
CA ASP A 235 -6.10 -7.79 3.51
C ASP A 235 -6.03 -7.95 5.04
N ALA A 236 -4.86 -7.72 5.64
CA ALA A 236 -4.70 -7.84 7.10
C ALA A 236 -5.77 -7.03 7.85
N TRP A 237 -6.09 -5.84 7.34
CA TRP A 237 -7.07 -4.94 7.92
C TRP A 237 -8.52 -5.38 7.70
N VAL A 238 -8.89 -5.76 6.49
CA VAL A 238 -10.22 -6.29 6.14
C VAL A 238 -10.48 -7.56 6.93
N SER A 239 -9.53 -8.48 6.90
CA SER A 239 -9.57 -9.75 7.60
C SER A 239 -9.73 -9.58 9.10
N TYR A 240 -8.98 -8.65 9.72
CA TYR A 240 -9.19 -8.29 11.12
C TYR A 240 -10.59 -7.76 11.38
N ASN A 241 -11.11 -6.86 10.55
CA ASN A 241 -12.43 -6.25 10.78
C ASN A 241 -13.62 -7.18 10.48
N CYS A 242 -13.45 -8.12 9.54
CA CYS A 242 -14.51 -9.00 9.08
C CYS A 242 -14.58 -10.34 9.82
N ILE A 243 -13.50 -10.77 10.46
CA ILE A 243 -13.55 -11.94 11.34
C ILE A 243 -14.33 -11.66 12.62
N ALA A 244 -14.94 -12.71 13.17
CA ALA A 244 -15.71 -12.63 14.42
C ALA A 244 -14.84 -12.10 15.58
N GLU A 245 -15.44 -11.33 16.49
CA GLU A 245 -14.72 -10.65 17.58
C GLU A 245 -13.96 -11.61 18.51
N ASP A 246 -14.50 -12.81 18.71
CA ASP A 246 -13.88 -13.88 19.50
C ASP A 246 -12.77 -14.64 18.75
N ARG A 247 -12.53 -14.31 17.48
CA ARG A 247 -11.55 -14.93 16.59
C ARG A 247 -10.54 -13.94 16.00
N LYS A 248 -10.43 -12.72 16.55
CA LYS A 248 -9.51 -11.68 16.03
C LYS A 248 -8.05 -12.13 15.95
N GLU A 249 -7.63 -13.07 16.78
CA GLU A 249 -6.27 -13.64 16.74
C GLU A 249 -6.04 -14.54 15.51
N GLU A 250 -7.10 -15.00 14.86
CA GLU A 250 -7.08 -15.86 13.66
C GLU A 250 -7.39 -15.06 12.38
N TYR A 251 -7.22 -13.74 12.40
CA TYR A 251 -7.64 -12.85 11.31
C TYR A 251 -7.06 -13.28 9.96
N ASP A 252 -5.82 -13.73 9.93
CA ASP A 252 -5.12 -14.19 8.74
C ASP A 252 -5.75 -15.44 8.09
N SER A 253 -6.68 -16.12 8.77
CA SER A 253 -7.48 -17.21 8.22
C SER A 253 -8.84 -16.78 7.65
N PHE A 254 -9.16 -15.48 7.65
CA PHE A 254 -10.45 -14.97 7.19
C PHE A 254 -10.72 -15.33 5.73
N PHE A 255 -9.71 -15.25 4.87
CA PHE A 255 -9.73 -15.75 3.50
C PHE A 255 -9.19 -17.20 3.48
N PRO A 256 -10.07 -18.21 3.35
CA PRO A 256 -9.64 -19.61 3.41
C PRO A 256 -9.01 -20.14 2.12
N LEU A 257 -9.04 -19.38 1.03
CA LEU A 257 -8.50 -19.78 -0.28
C LEU A 257 -7.43 -18.78 -0.74
N GLU A 258 -6.45 -19.30 -1.46
CA GLU A 258 -5.51 -18.50 -2.23
C GLU A 258 -6.24 -17.79 -3.39
N PRO A 259 -5.73 -16.62 -3.85
CA PRO A 259 -6.18 -16.02 -5.09
C PRO A 259 -6.05 -17.00 -6.25
N PRO A 260 -7.02 -17.03 -7.20
CA PRO A 260 -6.90 -17.87 -8.38
C PRO A 260 -5.75 -17.41 -9.28
N GLU A 261 -5.35 -18.29 -10.21
CA GLU A 261 -4.45 -17.93 -11.31
C GLU A 261 -4.95 -16.68 -12.04
N TYR A 262 -4.05 -15.75 -12.34
CA TYR A 262 -4.40 -14.58 -13.13
C TYR A 262 -4.68 -14.99 -14.58
N GLU A 263 -5.85 -14.60 -15.11
CA GLU A 263 -6.20 -14.83 -16.52
C GLU A 263 -5.58 -13.75 -17.43
N ASP A 264 -5.21 -14.14 -18.66
CA ASP A 264 -4.73 -13.26 -19.75
C ASP A 264 -5.76 -12.20 -20.19
#